data_AF-A0A7J8CG00-F1
#
_entry.id   AF-A0A7J8CG00-F1
#
_cell.length_a   1.000
_cell.length_b   1.000
_cell.length_c   1.000
_cell.angle_alpha   90.00
_cell.angle_beta   90.00
_cell.angle_gamma   90.00
#
_symmetry.space_group_name_H-M   'P 1'
#
loop_
_entity.id
_entity.type
_entity.pdbx_description
1 polymer ?
#
loop_
_entity_poly.entity_id
_entity_poly.type
_entity_poly.pdbx_seq_one_letter_code
_entity_poly.pdbx_strand_id
1 'polypeptide(L)'
;MLSWTSKICKENSREDASFCKGLMNLLFSLHVLYKSPVTLLRDLSQDIHGHLGDIDQDIEMEKTNHFALVNLRTAAPTVCLLVLSQAETVLEEVDWLIIKLKGQLSQETVSEESSSQATLPNRPIEKAIIMQLGTLLTFFHELVQTALPSGSCVDTLLKDLCKMYTILTALVRYYLQVYRNSRGIPKIMEKLVKLSGSHLTPLCYSFISYVQNKKTKSLKHTGGKKKEKAAAVAMAMARVLRETKPIPNLIFAIEQYEKFLIQLSKRSKVNLMQHMKLSTSRDFKIKGNILDMVLREDEEDEHDEDTASEHEGQNKEPAKKKRKKNK
;
A
#
# COMPACT_ATOMS: atom_id res chain seq x y z
N MET A 1 -9.07 33.88 -4.26
CA MET A 1 -8.08 33.13 -5.07
C MET A 1 -8.29 31.62 -5.01
N LEU A 2 -8.27 30.98 -3.82
CA LEU A 2 -8.45 29.53 -3.69
C LEU A 2 -9.74 28.98 -4.32
N SER A 3 -10.89 29.61 -4.08
CA SER A 3 -12.18 29.20 -4.67
C SER A 3 -12.19 29.27 -6.19
N TRP A 4 -11.57 30.30 -6.76
CA TRP A 4 -11.41 30.48 -8.20
C TRP A 4 -10.50 29.40 -8.79
N THR A 5 -9.34 29.13 -8.18
CA THR A 5 -8.44 28.05 -8.64
C THR A 5 -9.13 26.69 -8.57
N SER A 6 -9.87 26.42 -7.48
CA SER A 6 -10.66 25.19 -7.34
C SER A 6 -11.71 25.07 -8.44
N LYS A 7 -12.43 26.15 -8.77
CA LYS A 7 -13.41 26.17 -9.86
C LYS A 7 -12.77 25.81 -11.21
N ILE A 8 -11.60 26.36 -11.52
CA ILE A 8 -10.88 26.03 -12.77
C ILE A 8 -10.48 24.56 -12.81
N CYS A 9 -9.96 23.99 -11.72
CA CYS A 9 -9.62 22.56 -11.69
C CYS A 9 -10.85 21.66 -11.87
N LYS A 10 -12.05 22.13 -11.47
CA LYS A 10 -13.31 21.40 -11.61
C LYS A 10 -13.90 21.46 -13.00
N GLU A 11 -13.72 22.57 -13.71
CA GLU A 11 -14.40 22.84 -14.98
C GLU A 11 -13.51 22.62 -16.21
N ASN A 12 -12.18 22.64 -16.06
CA ASN A 12 -11.25 22.60 -17.18
C ASN A 12 -10.62 21.22 -17.38
N SER A 13 -10.82 20.61 -18.56
CA SER A 13 -10.34 19.27 -18.90
C SER A 13 -9.15 19.25 -19.87
N ARG A 14 -8.32 20.31 -19.89
CA ARG A 14 -7.15 20.38 -20.78
C ARG A 14 -6.19 19.20 -20.56
N GLU A 15 -5.80 18.57 -21.66
CA GLU A 15 -4.93 17.38 -21.68
C GLU A 15 -3.41 17.72 -21.61
N ASP A 16 -3.05 18.99 -21.36
CA ASP A 16 -1.65 19.40 -21.22
C ASP A 16 -1.13 19.13 -19.80
N ALA A 17 -0.19 18.20 -19.68
CA ALA A 17 0.43 17.80 -18.42
C ALA A 17 1.17 18.96 -17.73
N SER A 18 1.79 19.87 -18.48
CA SER A 18 2.56 20.98 -17.92
C SER A 18 1.63 22.01 -17.28
N PHE A 19 0.56 22.37 -17.98
CA PHE A 19 -0.53 23.20 -17.47
C PHE A 19 -1.21 22.57 -16.24
N CYS A 20 -1.58 21.29 -16.33
CA CYS A 20 -2.19 20.55 -15.22
C CYS A 20 -1.31 20.59 -13.97
N LYS A 21 0.00 20.35 -14.12
CA LYS A 21 0.95 20.41 -13.01
C LYS A 21 1.03 21.80 -12.39
N GLY A 22 1.14 22.85 -13.20
CA GLY A 22 1.18 24.23 -12.72
C GLY A 22 -0.09 24.61 -11.94
N LEU A 23 -1.26 24.26 -12.47
CA LEU A 23 -2.55 24.57 -11.85
C LEU A 23 -2.77 23.77 -10.56
N MET A 24 -2.40 22.49 -10.52
CA MET A 24 -2.49 21.65 -9.32
C MET A 24 -1.55 22.14 -8.21
N ASN A 25 -0.32 22.54 -8.56
CA ASN A 25 0.60 23.13 -7.60
C ASN A 25 0.03 24.42 -7.01
N LEU A 26 -0.53 25.31 -7.84
CA LEU A 26 -1.20 26.52 -7.36
C LEU A 26 -2.37 26.18 -6.43
N LEU A 27 -3.17 25.17 -6.77
CA LEU A 27 -4.28 24.71 -5.93
C LEU A 27 -3.76 24.24 -4.57
N PHE A 28 -2.76 23.37 -4.53
CA PHE A 28 -2.20 22.86 -3.27
C PHE A 28 -1.55 23.95 -2.43
N SER A 29 -0.73 24.83 -3.03
CA SER A 29 -0.09 25.93 -2.31
C SER A 29 -1.10 26.86 -1.64
N LEU A 30 -2.22 27.15 -2.30
CA LEU A 30 -3.30 27.96 -1.69
C LEU A 30 -4.12 27.16 -0.67
N HIS A 31 -4.34 25.86 -0.91
CA HIS A 31 -5.18 25.04 -0.06
C HIS A 31 -4.55 24.76 1.30
N VAL A 32 -3.25 24.43 1.33
CA VAL A 32 -2.50 24.14 2.57
C VAL A 32 -2.51 25.33 3.54
N LEU A 33 -2.51 26.56 3.03
CA LEU A 33 -2.63 27.77 3.85
C LEU A 33 -4.03 27.98 4.45
N TYR A 34 -5.06 27.34 3.88
CA TYR A 34 -6.45 27.45 4.34
C TYR A 34 -6.85 26.30 5.26
N LYS A 35 -6.58 25.05 4.85
CA LYS A 35 -6.87 23.84 5.64
C LYS A 35 -6.04 22.65 5.15
N SER A 36 -6.00 21.59 5.95
CA SER A 36 -5.34 20.34 5.57
C SER A 36 -5.89 19.77 4.25
N PRO A 37 -5.03 19.38 3.29
CA PRO A 37 -5.45 18.96 1.95
C PRO A 37 -5.97 17.51 1.88
N VAL A 38 -6.07 16.78 3.01
CA VAL A 38 -6.44 15.36 3.02
C VAL A 38 -7.77 15.03 2.32
N THR A 39 -8.74 15.95 2.38
CA THR A 39 -10.03 15.80 1.69
C THR A 39 -9.87 15.95 0.17
N LEU A 40 -9.11 16.96 -0.26
CA LEU A 40 -8.77 17.17 -1.67
C LEU A 40 -7.97 15.99 -2.23
N LEU A 41 -7.03 15.44 -1.45
CA LEU A 41 -6.26 14.26 -1.85
C LEU A 41 -7.16 13.06 -2.08
N ARG A 42 -8.06 12.76 -1.14
CA ARG A 42 -9.04 11.67 -1.28
C ARG A 42 -9.89 11.83 -2.54
N ASP A 43 -10.46 13.02 -2.76
CA ASP A 43 -11.32 13.26 -3.92
C ASP A 43 -10.53 13.07 -5.24
N LEU A 44 -9.29 13.57 -5.30
CA LEU A 44 -8.41 13.37 -6.46
C LEU A 44 -7.99 11.90 -6.65
N SER A 45 -7.81 11.12 -5.58
CA SER A 45 -7.52 9.69 -5.71
C SER A 45 -8.69 8.91 -6.27
N GLN A 46 -9.93 9.31 -5.98
CA GLN A 46 -11.13 8.71 -6.57
C GLN A 46 -11.21 9.00 -8.07
N ASP A 47 -10.91 10.24 -8.48
CA ASP A 47 -10.84 10.60 -9.90
C ASP A 47 -9.73 9.81 -10.63
N ILE A 48 -8.52 9.71 -10.03
CA ILE A 48 -7.42 8.92 -10.60
C ILE A 48 -7.83 7.46 -10.74
N HIS A 49 -8.42 6.89 -9.70
CA HIS A 49 -8.88 5.50 -9.69
C HIS A 49 -9.92 5.29 -10.80
N GLY A 50 -10.97 6.11 -10.83
CA GLY A 50 -12.05 6.01 -11.83
C GLY A 50 -11.60 6.19 -13.29
N HIS A 51 -10.54 6.97 -13.53
CA HIS A 51 -9.98 7.13 -14.88
C HIS A 51 -9.03 6.00 -15.28
N LEU A 52 -8.21 5.49 -14.38
CA LEU A 52 -7.19 4.48 -14.69
C LEU A 52 -7.70 3.04 -14.56
N GLY A 53 -8.85 2.84 -13.90
CA GLY A 53 -9.45 1.53 -13.68
C GLY A 53 -8.91 0.80 -12.46
N ASP A 54 -9.61 -0.25 -12.04
CA ASP A 54 -9.20 -1.15 -10.95
C ASP A 54 -8.24 -2.22 -11.47
N ILE A 55 -7.46 -2.79 -10.56
CA ILE A 55 -6.60 -3.96 -10.78
C ILE A 55 -7.44 -5.21 -11.06
N ASP A 56 -8.60 -5.31 -10.43
CA ASP A 56 -9.61 -6.32 -10.73
C ASP A 56 -10.44 -5.87 -11.94
N GLN A 57 -10.32 -6.60 -13.05
CA GLN A 57 -10.94 -6.24 -14.32
C GLN A 57 -12.47 -6.40 -14.29
N ASP A 58 -13.00 -7.12 -13.31
CA ASP A 58 -14.43 -7.39 -13.16
C ASP A 58 -15.16 -6.28 -12.38
N ILE A 59 -14.44 -5.28 -11.86
CA ILE A 59 -15.01 -4.16 -11.10
C ILE A 59 -15.32 -2.99 -12.04
N GLU A 60 -16.61 -2.74 -12.27
CA GLU A 60 -17.05 -1.51 -12.94
C GLU A 60 -16.86 -0.31 -12.01
N MET A 61 -16.13 0.68 -12.51
CA MET A 61 -15.81 1.88 -11.75
C MET A 61 -16.79 3.02 -12.01
N GLU A 62 -17.35 3.57 -10.94
CA GLU A 62 -18.04 4.86 -11.01
C GLU A 62 -17.03 5.98 -11.25
N LYS A 63 -17.17 6.68 -12.38
CA LYS A 63 -16.40 7.89 -12.67
C LYS A 63 -16.91 9.03 -11.79
N THR A 64 -16.36 9.10 -10.59
CA THR A 64 -16.44 10.31 -9.78
C THR A 64 -15.60 11.37 -10.50
N ASN A 65 -16.26 12.38 -11.07
CA ASN A 65 -15.60 13.47 -11.80
C ASN A 65 -15.51 14.69 -10.89
N HIS A 66 -14.78 14.60 -9.76
CA HIS A 66 -14.66 15.73 -8.84
C HIS A 66 -13.90 16.89 -9.49
N PHE A 67 -12.86 16.59 -10.27
CA PHE A 67 -12.02 17.53 -10.99
C PHE A 67 -11.89 17.15 -12.47
N ALA A 68 -12.52 17.91 -13.37
CA ALA A 68 -12.39 17.68 -14.82
C ALA A 68 -10.94 17.74 -15.33
N LEU A 69 -10.04 18.37 -14.57
CA LEU A 69 -8.61 18.42 -14.86
C LEU A 69 -7.95 17.03 -14.84
N VAL A 70 -8.51 16.10 -14.07
CA VAL A 70 -8.08 14.69 -14.04
C VAL A 70 -8.78 13.97 -15.18
N ASN A 71 -8.00 13.43 -16.11
CA ASN A 71 -8.48 12.64 -17.23
C ASN A 71 -7.44 11.55 -17.56
N LEU A 72 -7.71 10.68 -18.54
CA LEU A 72 -6.82 9.57 -18.91
C LEU A 72 -5.38 10.00 -19.21
N ARG A 73 -5.15 11.22 -19.73
CA ARG A 73 -3.81 11.73 -20.06
C ARG A 73 -3.12 12.44 -18.90
N THR A 74 -3.87 13.04 -17.99
CA THR A 74 -3.32 13.81 -16.87
C THR A 74 -3.25 13.00 -15.57
N ALA A 75 -4.15 12.02 -15.38
CA ALA A 75 -4.27 11.21 -14.16
C ALA A 75 -2.96 10.52 -13.80
N ALA A 76 -2.30 9.87 -14.76
CA ALA A 76 -0.95 9.36 -14.62
C ALA A 76 -0.08 9.74 -15.83
N PRO A 77 1.20 10.12 -15.61
CA PRO A 77 1.89 10.15 -14.31
C PRO A 77 1.66 11.45 -13.51
N THR A 78 1.13 12.51 -14.15
CA THR A 78 1.21 13.88 -13.62
C THR A 78 0.45 14.06 -12.31
N VAL A 79 -0.88 13.88 -12.30
CA VAL A 79 -1.69 14.12 -11.09
C VAL A 79 -1.34 13.09 -10.02
N CYS A 80 -1.16 11.82 -10.38
CA CYS A 80 -0.77 10.74 -9.45
C CYS A 80 0.49 11.09 -8.66
N LEU A 81 1.57 11.52 -9.32
CA LEU A 81 2.81 11.88 -8.62
C LEU A 81 2.65 13.14 -7.74
N LEU A 82 1.81 14.10 -8.16
CA LEU A 82 1.56 15.31 -7.37
C LEU A 82 0.77 15.00 -6.09
N VAL A 83 -0.28 14.17 -6.18
CA VAL A 83 -1.07 13.81 -4.99
C VAL A 83 -0.27 12.95 -4.02
N LEU A 84 0.59 12.05 -4.53
CA LEU A 84 1.50 11.25 -3.72
C LEU A 84 2.51 12.13 -2.98
N SER A 85 3.17 13.05 -3.70
CA SER A 85 4.10 14.02 -3.09
C SER A 85 3.42 14.89 -2.03
N GLN A 86 2.19 15.33 -2.26
CA GLN A 86 1.45 16.13 -1.28
C GLN A 86 0.99 15.29 -0.08
N ALA A 87 0.61 14.03 -0.27
CA ALA A 87 0.31 13.09 0.81
C ALA A 87 1.56 12.83 1.67
N GLU A 88 2.73 12.71 1.04
CA GLU A 88 4.01 12.59 1.74
C GLU A 88 4.26 13.76 2.70
N THR A 89 4.03 15.00 2.25
CA THR A 89 4.17 16.20 3.11
C THR A 89 3.21 16.15 4.30
N VAL A 90 1.94 15.75 4.10
CA VAL A 90 0.98 15.63 5.19
C VAL A 90 1.41 14.54 6.19
N LEU A 91 1.96 13.43 5.69
CA LEU A 91 2.51 12.37 6.54
C LEU A 91 3.67 12.88 7.41
N GLU A 92 4.54 13.73 6.89
CA GLU A 92 5.63 14.37 7.67
C GLU A 92 5.09 15.29 8.77
N GLU A 93 4.06 16.08 8.46
CA GLU A 93 3.40 16.92 9.47
C GLU A 93 2.80 16.07 10.60
N VAL A 94 2.14 14.96 10.26
CA VAL A 94 1.57 14.03 11.25
C VAL A 94 2.66 13.38 12.10
N ASP A 95 3.77 12.96 11.49
CA ASP A 95 4.89 12.37 12.23
C ASP A 95 5.48 13.39 13.23
N TRP A 96 5.68 14.63 12.78
CA TRP A 96 6.13 15.72 13.64
C TRP A 96 5.18 15.96 14.82
N LEU A 97 3.87 15.96 14.59
CA LEU A 97 2.87 16.09 15.66
C LEU A 97 2.93 14.92 16.66
N ILE A 98 3.15 13.69 16.19
CA ILE A 98 3.32 12.52 17.07
C ILE A 98 4.60 12.65 17.90
N ILE A 99 5.71 13.11 17.30
CA ILE A 99 6.97 13.35 18.03
C ILE A 99 6.75 14.42 19.11
N LYS A 100 6.05 15.51 18.77
CA LYS A 100 5.71 16.57 19.72
C LYS A 100 4.87 16.06 20.89
N LEU A 101 3.84 15.25 20.63
CA LEU A 101 3.01 14.63 21.66
C LEU A 101 3.81 13.70 22.58
N LYS A 102 4.76 12.93 22.02
CA LYS A 102 5.67 12.09 22.82
C LYS A 102 6.57 12.93 23.73
N GLY A 103 7.13 14.02 23.22
CA GLY A 103 8.00 14.91 23.99
C GLY A 103 7.28 15.55 25.19
N GLN A 104 6.03 15.97 25.00
CA GLN A 104 5.21 16.55 26.08
C GLN A 104 4.88 15.52 27.17
N LEU A 105 4.62 14.27 26.79
CA LEU A 105 4.35 13.19 27.74
C LEU A 105 5.54 12.93 28.67
N SER A 106 6.77 13.02 28.15
CA SER A 106 7.98 12.85 28.97
C SER A 106 8.18 13.96 30.00
N GLN A 107 7.75 15.19 29.70
CA GLN A 107 7.84 16.35 30.60
C GLN A 107 6.79 16.30 31.72
N GLU A 108 5.56 15.84 31.44
CA GLU A 108 4.50 15.67 32.45
C GLU A 108 4.91 14.69 33.57
N THR A 109 5.64 13.61 33.25
CA THR A 109 6.14 12.63 34.24
C THR A 109 7.12 13.20 35.28
N VAL A 110 7.67 14.41 35.07
CA VAL A 110 8.63 15.05 36.00
C VAL A 110 7.92 16.04 36.93
N SER A 111 6.68 16.44 36.64
CA SER A 111 5.97 17.52 37.34
C SER A 111 4.77 17.05 38.16
N GLU A 112 4.81 15.82 38.71
CA GLU A 112 3.73 15.23 39.53
C GLU A 112 3.53 15.92 40.91
N GLU A 113 3.33 17.23 40.96
CA GLU A 113 2.75 17.93 42.11
C GLU A 113 1.90 19.11 41.62
N SER A 114 0.72 18.85 41.05
CA SER A 114 -0.53 19.59 41.32
C SER A 114 -1.62 19.42 40.24
N SER A 115 -2.84 19.20 40.75
CA SER A 115 -4.14 19.38 40.11
C SER A 115 -4.61 18.33 39.09
N SER A 116 -5.31 17.36 39.65
CA SER A 116 -6.43 16.65 39.04
C SER A 116 -7.52 17.65 38.58
N GLN A 117 -8.05 17.45 37.36
CA GLN A 117 -9.24 18.10 36.75
C GLN A 117 -9.04 19.18 35.66
N ALA A 118 -7.93 19.22 34.93
CA ALA A 118 -7.92 19.87 33.62
C ALA A 118 -8.18 18.83 32.50
N THR A 119 -9.17 19.09 31.63
CA THR A 119 -9.29 18.33 30.38
C THR A 119 -7.98 18.48 29.62
N LEU A 120 -7.22 17.40 29.51
CA LEU A 120 -5.86 17.41 28.99
C LEU A 120 -5.76 18.10 27.62
N PRO A 121 -4.85 19.10 27.45
CA PRO A 121 -4.78 19.96 26.26
C PRO A 121 -4.45 19.20 24.96
N ASN A 122 -4.01 17.94 25.04
CA ASN A 122 -3.55 17.14 23.91
C ASN A 122 -4.65 16.34 23.19
N ARG A 123 -5.84 16.17 23.80
CA ARG A 123 -6.99 15.47 23.18
C ARG A 123 -7.40 15.98 21.78
N PRO A 124 -7.48 17.31 21.52
CA PRO A 124 -7.84 17.80 20.18
C PRO A 124 -6.78 17.46 19.14
N ILE A 125 -5.49 17.48 19.50
CA ILE A 125 -4.38 17.16 18.59
C ILE A 125 -4.38 15.66 18.26
N GLU A 126 -4.55 14.79 19.27
CA GLU A 126 -4.70 13.35 19.06
C GLU A 126 -5.85 13.02 18.10
N LYS A 127 -7.02 13.67 18.31
CA LYS A 127 -8.18 13.50 17.44
C LYS A 127 -7.88 13.97 16.02
N ALA A 128 -7.20 15.11 15.85
CA ALA A 128 -6.84 15.65 14.54
C ALA A 128 -5.90 14.71 13.77
N ILE A 129 -4.85 14.17 14.44
CA ILE A 129 -3.94 13.17 13.86
C ILE A 129 -4.72 11.95 13.36
N ILE A 130 -5.62 11.41 14.20
CA ILE A 130 -6.40 10.22 13.84
C ILE A 130 -7.33 10.49 12.66
N MET A 131 -7.96 11.67 12.60
CA MET A 131 -8.82 12.05 11.48
C MET A 131 -8.03 12.24 10.18
N GLN A 132 -6.84 12.85 10.24
CA GLN A 132 -5.96 13.01 9.08
C GLN A 132 -5.49 11.66 8.56
N LEU A 133 -5.00 10.77 9.44
CA LEU A 133 -4.60 9.42 9.07
C LEU A 133 -5.76 8.60 8.51
N GLY A 134 -6.96 8.72 9.09
CA GLY A 134 -8.15 8.04 8.59
C GLY A 134 -8.51 8.45 7.16
N THR A 135 -8.39 9.75 6.85
CA THR A 135 -8.65 10.27 5.51
C THR A 135 -7.54 9.87 4.53
N LEU A 136 -6.28 9.86 4.97
CA LEU A 136 -5.16 9.37 4.17
C LEU A 136 -5.25 7.86 3.90
N LEU A 137 -5.78 7.05 4.84
CA LEU A 137 -6.07 5.63 4.59
C LEU A 137 -7.06 5.48 3.44
N THR A 138 -8.12 6.28 3.39
CA THR A 138 -9.08 6.24 2.28
C THR A 138 -8.45 6.70 0.96
N PHE A 139 -7.57 7.70 0.99
CA PHE A 139 -6.78 8.11 -0.17
C PHE A 139 -5.90 6.98 -0.72
N PHE A 140 -5.13 6.32 0.15
CA PHE A 140 -4.29 5.20 -0.26
C PHE A 140 -5.09 3.98 -0.70
N HIS A 141 -6.26 3.73 -0.09
CA HIS A 141 -7.17 2.66 -0.49
C HIS A 141 -7.56 2.77 -1.97
N GLU A 142 -7.93 3.95 -2.45
CA GLU A 142 -8.25 4.17 -3.87
C GLU A 142 -7.04 3.90 -4.77
N LEU A 143 -5.87 4.46 -4.43
CA LEU A 143 -4.67 4.33 -5.27
C LEU A 143 -4.10 2.91 -5.32
N VAL A 144 -4.25 2.13 -4.24
CA VAL A 144 -3.77 0.74 -4.16
C VAL A 144 -4.63 -0.21 -4.99
N GLN A 145 -5.89 0.13 -5.24
CA GLN A 145 -6.77 -0.60 -6.15
C GLN A 145 -6.58 -0.18 -7.60
N THR A 146 -6.04 1.01 -7.84
CA THR A 146 -5.88 1.55 -9.19
C THR A 146 -4.86 0.78 -10.03
N ALA A 147 -5.18 0.52 -11.29
CA ALA A 147 -4.31 -0.08 -12.30
C ALA A 147 -3.21 0.90 -12.81
N LEU A 148 -2.35 1.37 -11.90
CA LEU A 148 -1.34 2.39 -12.19
C LEU A 148 -0.35 1.95 -13.29
N PRO A 149 0.11 2.90 -14.14
CA PRO A 149 1.20 2.65 -15.08
C PRO A 149 2.48 2.23 -14.35
N SER A 150 3.18 1.23 -14.91
CA SER A 150 4.47 0.78 -14.35
C SER A 150 5.49 1.91 -14.37
N GLY A 151 6.31 2.02 -13.32
CA GLY A 151 7.36 3.02 -13.21
C GLY A 151 7.21 3.86 -11.93
N SER A 152 7.44 5.17 -12.05
CA SER A 152 7.56 6.08 -10.90
C SER A 152 6.31 6.15 -10.03
N CYS A 153 5.10 6.06 -10.59
CA CYS A 153 3.86 6.11 -9.81
C CYS A 153 3.77 4.93 -8.82
N VAL A 154 4.07 3.72 -9.28
CA VAL A 154 4.09 2.51 -8.45
C VAL A 154 5.19 2.61 -7.39
N ASP A 155 6.38 3.04 -7.77
CA ASP A 155 7.52 3.14 -6.84
C ASP A 155 7.27 4.17 -5.74
N THR A 156 6.71 5.33 -6.08
CA THR A 156 6.34 6.36 -5.10
C THR A 156 5.20 5.88 -4.21
N LEU A 157 4.14 5.28 -4.77
CA LEU A 157 3.04 4.74 -3.96
C LEU A 157 3.53 3.69 -2.94
N LEU A 158 4.41 2.77 -3.33
CA LEU A 158 4.98 1.78 -2.41
C LEU A 158 5.80 2.42 -1.27
N LYS A 159 6.53 3.50 -1.56
CA LYS A 159 7.28 4.27 -0.55
C LYS A 159 6.33 4.99 0.41
N ASP A 160 5.28 5.62 -0.11
CA ASP A 160 4.32 6.37 0.70
C ASP A 160 3.48 5.44 1.58
N LEU A 161 3.09 4.26 1.07
CA LEU A 161 2.47 3.21 1.89
C LEU A 161 3.40 2.76 3.03
N CYS A 162 4.69 2.58 2.75
CA CYS A 162 5.68 2.25 3.79
C CYS A 162 5.76 3.36 4.86
N LYS A 163 5.73 4.63 4.44
CA LYS A 163 5.71 5.79 5.34
C LYS A 163 4.43 5.83 6.19
N MET A 164 3.28 5.55 5.58
CA MET A 164 1.98 5.46 6.25
C MET A 164 1.99 4.42 7.38
N TYR A 165 2.42 3.18 7.11
CA TYR A 165 2.53 2.15 8.15
C TYR A 165 3.57 2.48 9.22
N THR A 166 4.65 3.19 8.87
CA THR A 166 5.65 3.67 9.83
C THR A 166 5.04 4.69 10.80
N ILE A 167 4.23 5.63 10.29
CA ILE A 167 3.57 6.66 11.11
C ILE A 167 2.44 6.05 11.95
N LEU A 168 1.65 5.13 11.39
CA LEU A 168 0.68 4.35 12.17
C LEU A 168 1.36 3.60 13.32
N THR A 169 2.53 3.01 13.06
CA THR A 169 3.35 2.37 14.11
C THR A 169 3.84 3.38 15.14
N ALA A 170 4.28 4.57 14.72
CA ALA A 170 4.69 5.63 15.62
C ALA A 170 3.55 6.07 16.56
N LEU A 171 2.32 6.15 16.04
CA LEU A 171 1.10 6.44 16.82
C LEU A 171 0.76 5.31 17.80
N VAL A 172 0.84 4.03 17.38
CA VAL A 172 0.65 2.89 18.29
C VAL A 172 1.68 2.90 19.42
N ARG A 173 2.94 3.21 19.10
CA ARG A 173 4.01 3.37 20.10
C ARG A 173 3.76 4.53 21.06
N TYR A 174 3.15 5.62 20.60
CA TYR A 174 2.68 6.69 21.48
C TYR A 174 1.62 6.18 22.46
N TYR A 175 0.59 5.49 21.99
CA TYR A 175 -0.44 4.93 22.87
C TYR A 175 0.10 3.88 23.85
N LEU A 176 1.12 3.11 23.47
CA LEU A 176 1.84 2.20 24.38
C LEU A 176 2.53 2.92 25.54
N GLN A 177 2.98 4.17 25.34
CA GLN A 177 3.56 5.01 26.38
C GLN A 177 2.46 5.65 27.23
N VAL A 178 1.44 6.21 26.59
CA VAL A 178 0.30 6.87 27.25
C VAL A 178 -0.47 5.93 28.17
N TYR A 179 -0.62 4.65 27.79
CA TYR A 179 -1.34 3.66 28.61
C TYR A 179 -0.62 3.35 29.94
N ARG A 180 0.69 3.62 30.06
CA ARG A 180 1.39 3.49 31.36
C ARG A 180 0.83 4.45 32.42
N ASN A 181 0.18 5.54 31.99
CA ASN A 181 -0.32 6.61 32.84
C ASN A 181 -1.86 6.57 32.98
N SER A 182 -2.47 5.37 32.93
CA SER A 182 -3.91 5.12 33.17
C SER A 182 -4.90 5.72 32.15
N ARG A 183 -4.45 6.04 30.92
CA ARG A 183 -5.34 6.49 29.84
C ARG A 183 -5.81 5.31 28.97
N GLY A 184 -7.13 5.11 28.87
CA GLY A 184 -7.74 4.13 27.96
C GLY A 184 -7.59 4.51 26.49
N ILE A 185 -7.78 3.54 25.58
CA ILE A 185 -7.71 3.76 24.13
C ILE A 185 -9.00 4.47 23.66
N PRO A 186 -8.92 5.59 22.95
CA PRO A 186 -10.11 6.23 22.39
C PRO A 186 -10.75 5.36 21.29
N LYS A 187 -12.10 5.30 21.25
CA LYS A 187 -12.84 4.58 20.20
C LYS A 187 -12.47 5.01 18.77
N ILE A 188 -12.05 6.27 18.59
CA ILE A 188 -11.62 6.77 17.28
C ILE A 188 -10.31 6.12 16.82
N MET A 189 -9.40 5.79 17.75
CA MET A 189 -8.19 5.03 17.47
C MET A 189 -8.54 3.59 17.10
N GLU A 190 -9.47 2.94 17.81
CA GLU A 190 -9.93 1.59 17.45
C GLU A 190 -10.52 1.53 16.04
N LYS A 191 -11.33 2.54 15.67
CA LYS A 191 -11.88 2.68 14.32
C LYS A 191 -10.77 2.84 13.26
N LEU A 192 -9.73 3.64 13.55
CA LEU A 192 -8.60 3.80 12.64
C LEU A 192 -7.84 2.48 12.43
N VAL A 193 -7.59 1.74 13.51
CA VAL A 193 -6.93 0.43 13.42
C VAL A 193 -7.78 -0.54 12.61
N LYS A 194 -9.09 -0.62 12.88
CA LYS A 194 -10.02 -1.41 12.07
C LYS A 194 -9.98 -1.03 10.60
N LEU A 195 -9.99 0.28 10.30
CA LEU A 195 -9.94 0.78 8.92
C LEU A 195 -8.64 0.32 8.22
N SER A 196 -7.49 0.45 8.88
CA SER A 196 -6.22 0.01 8.31
C SER A 196 -6.18 -1.50 8.01
N GLY A 197 -6.69 -2.34 8.92
CA GLY A 197 -6.64 -3.80 8.78
C GLY A 197 -7.68 -4.40 7.83
N SER A 198 -8.80 -3.71 7.64
CA SER A 198 -9.86 -4.15 6.73
C SER A 198 -9.72 -3.57 5.32
N HIS A 199 -9.41 -2.28 5.19
CA HIS A 199 -9.45 -1.57 3.91
C HIS A 199 -8.09 -1.37 3.25
N LEU A 200 -6.97 -1.36 4.01
CA LEU A 200 -5.66 -1.07 3.42
C LEU A 200 -4.75 -2.31 3.37
N THR A 201 -4.56 -3.02 4.48
CA THR A 201 -3.60 -4.13 4.56
C THR A 201 -3.87 -5.24 3.53
N PRO A 202 -5.11 -5.74 3.34
CA PRO A 202 -5.38 -6.76 2.34
C PRO A 202 -5.08 -6.29 0.92
N LEU A 203 -5.45 -5.05 0.60
CA LEU A 203 -5.26 -4.46 -0.73
C LEU A 203 -3.78 -4.21 -1.03
N CYS A 204 -2.97 -3.85 -0.03
CA CYS A 204 -1.52 -3.75 -0.21
C CYS A 204 -0.93 -5.07 -0.73
N TYR A 205 -1.40 -6.22 -0.23
CA TYR A 205 -0.91 -7.53 -0.69
C TYR A 205 -1.40 -7.90 -2.10
N SER A 206 -2.64 -7.57 -2.43
CA SER A 206 -3.17 -7.71 -3.79
C SER A 206 -2.38 -6.84 -4.78
N PHE A 207 -2.13 -5.58 -4.42
CA PHE A 207 -1.32 -4.64 -5.21
C PHE A 207 0.12 -5.12 -5.40
N ILE A 208 0.80 -5.58 -4.34
CA ILE A 208 2.14 -6.16 -4.45
C ILE A 208 2.15 -7.32 -5.46
N SER A 209 1.14 -8.19 -5.40
CA SER A 209 1.01 -9.33 -6.32
C SER A 209 0.78 -8.87 -7.75
N TYR A 210 -0.07 -7.86 -7.96
CA TYR A 210 -0.29 -7.22 -9.26
C TYR A 210 1.00 -6.64 -9.85
N VAL A 211 1.73 -5.85 -9.06
CA VAL A 211 3.00 -5.21 -9.48
C VAL A 211 4.03 -6.28 -9.88
N GLN A 212 4.15 -7.36 -9.11
CA GLN A 212 5.04 -8.47 -9.45
C GLN A 212 4.62 -9.17 -10.76
N ASN A 213 3.33 -9.45 -10.94
CA ASN A 213 2.81 -10.15 -12.13
C ASN A 213 2.89 -9.29 -13.41
N LYS A 214 2.65 -7.98 -13.32
CA LYS A 214 2.77 -7.05 -14.46
C LYS A 214 4.21 -6.94 -14.94
N LYS A 215 5.17 -6.94 -14.01
CA LYS A 215 6.61 -6.90 -14.32
C LYS A 215 7.11 -8.20 -14.97
N THR A 216 6.64 -9.38 -14.52
CA THR A 216 7.01 -10.66 -15.17
C THR A 216 6.45 -10.80 -16.58
N LYS A 217 5.20 -10.37 -16.83
CA LYS A 217 4.61 -10.37 -18.18
C LYS A 217 5.36 -9.44 -19.14
N SER A 218 5.79 -8.26 -18.68
CA SER A 218 6.59 -7.33 -19.49
C SER A 218 7.95 -7.90 -19.91
N LEU A 219 8.52 -8.83 -19.15
CA LEU A 219 9.80 -9.48 -19.45
C LEU A 219 9.67 -10.59 -20.51
N LYS A 220 8.51 -11.27 -20.60
CA LYS A 220 8.27 -12.34 -21.57
C LYS A 220 8.09 -11.80 -23.01
N HIS A 221 7.56 -10.58 -23.18
CA HIS A 221 7.28 -10.00 -24.51
C HIS A 221 8.52 -9.50 -25.29
N THR A 222 9.68 -9.34 -24.68
CA THR A 222 10.92 -8.89 -25.37
C THR A 222 11.78 -10.05 -25.91
N GLY A 223 11.21 -11.26 -26.02
CA GLY A 223 11.94 -12.52 -26.24
C GLY A 223 12.38 -12.88 -27.66
N GLY A 224 12.28 -11.96 -28.64
CA GLY A 224 12.66 -12.22 -30.03
C GLY A 224 14.12 -11.85 -30.37
N LYS A 225 15.09 -12.70 -30.01
CA LYS A 225 16.41 -12.95 -30.65
C LYS A 225 17.43 -13.49 -29.63
N LYS A 226 18.07 -14.61 -29.97
CA LYS A 226 18.59 -15.64 -29.04
C LYS A 226 20.11 -15.58 -28.81
N LYS A 227 20.78 -14.41 -28.80
CA LYS A 227 22.25 -14.35 -28.60
C LYS A 227 22.85 -13.21 -27.75
N GLU A 228 22.09 -12.20 -27.32
CA GLU A 228 22.54 -11.14 -26.37
C GLU A 228 21.83 -11.21 -24.98
N LYS A 229 21.34 -12.39 -24.60
CA LYS A 229 20.36 -12.54 -23.51
C LYS A 229 20.92 -12.38 -22.08
N ALA A 230 22.17 -12.73 -21.79
CA ALA A 230 22.63 -12.78 -20.39
C ALA A 230 22.81 -11.38 -19.76
N ALA A 231 23.42 -10.44 -20.46
CA ALA A 231 23.64 -9.07 -19.96
C ALA A 231 22.33 -8.26 -19.92
N ALA A 232 21.46 -8.42 -20.92
CA ALA A 232 20.15 -7.79 -20.96
C ALA A 232 19.21 -8.34 -19.87
N VAL A 233 19.22 -9.65 -19.62
CA VAL A 233 18.46 -10.28 -18.52
C VAL A 233 19.02 -9.89 -17.16
N ALA A 234 20.36 -9.83 -16.99
CA ALA A 234 20.97 -9.36 -15.75
C ALA A 234 20.67 -7.88 -15.46
N MET A 235 20.70 -7.02 -16.49
CA MET A 235 20.35 -5.60 -16.37
C MET A 235 18.85 -5.41 -16.09
N ALA A 236 17.99 -6.21 -16.72
CA ALA A 236 16.56 -6.23 -16.45
C ALA A 236 16.24 -6.76 -15.04
N MET A 237 16.92 -7.81 -14.57
CA MET A 237 16.80 -8.33 -13.20
C MET A 237 17.32 -7.31 -12.17
N ALA A 238 18.43 -6.64 -12.44
CA ALA A 238 18.94 -5.56 -11.59
C ALA A 238 17.96 -4.38 -11.53
N ARG A 239 17.28 -4.07 -12.63
CA ARG A 239 16.22 -3.05 -12.68
C ARG A 239 14.99 -3.50 -11.90
N VAL A 240 14.56 -4.75 -12.03
CA VAL A 240 13.48 -5.34 -11.22
C VAL A 240 13.83 -5.29 -9.73
N LEU A 241 15.04 -5.67 -9.33
CA LEU A 241 15.49 -5.62 -7.94
C LEU A 241 15.54 -4.18 -7.40
N ARG A 242 15.94 -3.20 -8.22
CA ARG A 242 15.92 -1.77 -7.84
C ARG A 242 14.50 -1.24 -7.68
N GLU A 243 13.62 -1.55 -8.62
CA GLU A 243 12.22 -1.09 -8.65
C GLU A 243 11.29 -1.92 -7.76
N THR A 244 11.74 -3.05 -7.19
CA THR A 244 10.98 -3.84 -6.20
C THR A 244 11.57 -3.76 -4.79
N LYS A 245 12.70 -3.05 -4.62
CA LYS A 245 13.26 -2.72 -3.31
C LYS A 245 12.26 -2.13 -2.30
N PRO A 246 11.25 -1.31 -2.68
CA PRO A 246 10.28 -0.82 -1.70
C PRO A 246 9.30 -1.90 -1.22
N ILE A 247 9.14 -3.02 -1.93
CA ILE A 247 8.20 -4.09 -1.53
C ILE A 247 8.63 -4.77 -0.22
N PRO A 248 9.87 -5.26 -0.05
CA PRO A 248 10.33 -5.77 1.25
C PRO A 248 10.19 -4.75 2.38
N ASN A 249 10.46 -3.47 2.11
CA ASN A 249 10.33 -2.40 3.11
C ASN A 249 8.87 -2.21 3.54
N LEU A 250 7.93 -2.21 2.59
CA LEU A 250 6.49 -2.14 2.89
C LEU A 250 6.03 -3.34 3.71
N ILE A 251 6.42 -4.56 3.34
CA ILE A 251 6.08 -5.78 4.10
C ILE A 251 6.63 -5.67 5.53
N PHE A 252 7.90 -5.26 5.68
CA PHE A 252 8.49 -5.05 7.00
C PHE A 252 7.74 -3.99 7.82
N ALA A 253 7.33 -2.87 7.21
CA ALA A 253 6.57 -1.83 7.88
C ALA A 253 5.20 -2.33 8.38
N ILE A 254 4.50 -3.16 7.58
CA ILE A 254 3.24 -3.81 7.98
C ILE A 254 3.49 -4.78 9.14
N GLU A 255 4.53 -5.62 9.06
CA GLU A 255 4.90 -6.56 10.13
C GLU A 255 5.23 -5.82 11.45
N GLN A 256 5.95 -4.69 11.37
CA GLN A 256 6.20 -3.86 12.57
C GLN A 256 4.91 -3.28 13.14
N TYR A 257 4.01 -2.78 12.28
CA TYR A 257 2.73 -2.25 12.71
C TYR A 257 1.91 -3.30 13.47
N GLU A 258 1.75 -4.50 12.90
CA GLU A 258 1.07 -5.63 13.54
C GLU A 258 1.72 -6.03 14.87
N LYS A 259 3.05 -6.11 14.91
CA LYS A 259 3.80 -6.43 16.14
C LYS A 259 3.48 -5.46 17.28
N PHE A 260 3.49 -4.16 17.02
CA PHE A 260 3.19 -3.16 18.05
C PHE A 260 1.70 -3.11 18.41
N LEU A 261 0.79 -3.40 17.47
CA LEU A 261 -0.65 -3.56 17.76
C LEU A 261 -0.93 -4.74 18.68
N ILE A 262 -0.22 -5.87 18.50
CA ILE A 262 -0.33 -7.02 19.41
C ILE A 262 0.11 -6.62 20.83
N GLN A 263 1.21 -5.88 20.96
CA GLN A 263 1.67 -5.39 22.26
C GLN A 263 0.65 -4.44 22.90
N LEU A 264 0.07 -3.54 22.11
CA LEU A 264 -0.95 -2.59 22.59
C LEU A 264 -2.24 -3.32 23.01
N SER A 265 -2.68 -4.31 22.23
CA SER A 265 -3.86 -5.11 22.54
C SER A 265 -3.71 -5.86 23.86
N LYS A 266 -2.54 -6.51 24.06
CA LYS A 266 -2.23 -7.24 25.30
C LYS A 266 -2.22 -6.32 26.52
N ARG A 267 -1.70 -5.09 26.38
CA ARG A 267 -1.65 -4.12 27.50
C ARG A 267 -2.99 -3.46 27.79
N SER A 268 -3.73 -3.09 26.75
CA SER A 268 -5.01 -2.38 26.86
C SER A 268 -6.19 -3.29 27.18
N LYS A 269 -6.04 -4.61 27.03
CA LYS A 269 -7.12 -5.60 27.10
C LYS A 269 -8.22 -5.41 26.03
N VAL A 270 -8.00 -4.52 25.05
CA VAL A 270 -8.87 -4.34 23.89
C VAL A 270 -8.30 -5.15 22.73
N ASN A 271 -9.12 -5.96 22.07
CA ASN A 271 -8.68 -6.78 20.95
C ASN A 271 -8.61 -5.96 19.65
N LEU A 272 -7.52 -5.20 19.46
CA LEU A 272 -7.31 -4.42 18.23
C LEU A 272 -6.95 -5.30 17.02
N MET A 273 -6.51 -6.54 17.26
CA MET A 273 -6.14 -7.49 16.22
C MET A 273 -7.35 -8.23 15.64
N GLN A 274 -8.55 -8.09 16.20
CA GLN A 274 -9.76 -8.78 15.71
C GLN A 274 -10.05 -8.51 14.23
N HIS A 275 -9.70 -7.32 13.75
CA HIS A 275 -9.94 -6.89 12.37
C HIS A 275 -8.67 -6.89 11.51
N MET A 276 -7.57 -7.44 12.01
CA MET A 276 -6.33 -7.58 11.28
C MET A 276 -6.07 -9.07 11.06
N LYS A 277 -6.06 -9.51 9.81
CA LYS A 277 -5.53 -10.84 9.48
C LYS A 277 -4.01 -10.75 9.61
N LEU A 278 -3.41 -11.61 10.42
CA LEU A 278 -1.94 -11.71 10.55
C LEU A 278 -1.32 -11.84 9.16
N SER A 279 -0.24 -11.10 8.90
CA SER A 279 0.50 -11.12 7.63
C SER A 279 0.77 -12.55 7.15
N THR A 280 0.13 -12.94 6.04
CA THR A 280 0.37 -14.21 5.32
C THR A 280 1.40 -14.05 4.21
N SER A 281 2.14 -12.95 4.17
CA SER A 281 3.12 -12.69 3.08
C SER A 281 4.26 -13.69 3.05
N ARG A 282 4.53 -14.35 4.19
CA ARG A 282 5.54 -15.41 4.35
C ARG A 282 4.93 -16.81 4.34
N ASP A 283 3.62 -16.92 4.09
CA ASP A 283 2.94 -18.20 3.97
C ASP A 283 3.24 -18.83 2.61
N PHE A 284 3.23 -20.16 2.52
CA PHE A 284 3.45 -20.87 1.26
C PHE A 284 2.23 -20.66 0.34
N LYS A 285 2.26 -19.59 -0.44
CA LYS A 285 1.26 -19.32 -1.48
C LYS A 285 1.65 -20.09 -2.73
N ILE A 286 1.08 -21.28 -2.92
CA ILE A 286 1.13 -21.96 -4.21
C ILE A 286 0.30 -21.12 -5.20
N LYS A 287 0.98 -20.38 -6.09
CA LYS A 287 0.30 -19.65 -7.16
C LYS A 287 -0.23 -20.68 -8.15
N GLY A 288 -1.52 -21.01 -8.06
CA GLY A 288 -2.19 -21.96 -8.96
C GLY A 288 -1.87 -21.69 -10.43
N ASN A 289 -1.80 -20.42 -10.83
CA ASN A 289 -1.48 -20.02 -12.20
C ASN A 289 -0.04 -20.36 -12.65
N ILE A 290 0.91 -20.48 -11.72
CA ILE A 290 2.29 -20.93 -12.02
C ILE A 290 2.32 -22.45 -12.07
N LEU A 291 1.59 -23.12 -11.17
CA LEU A 291 1.43 -24.57 -11.20
C LEU A 291 0.76 -25.02 -12.51
N ASP A 292 -0.29 -24.32 -12.94
CA ASP A 292 -1.00 -24.58 -14.20
C ASP A 292 -0.12 -24.29 -15.42
N MET A 293 0.77 -23.31 -15.34
CA MET A 293 1.71 -22.99 -16.43
C MET A 293 2.84 -24.03 -16.51
N VAL A 294 3.35 -24.51 -15.37
CA VAL A 294 4.36 -25.59 -15.33
C VAL A 294 3.75 -26.93 -15.76
N LEU A 295 2.52 -27.23 -15.33
CA LEU A 295 1.81 -28.44 -15.78
C LEU A 295 1.53 -28.41 -17.29
N ARG A 296 1.26 -27.24 -17.88
CA ARG A 296 1.10 -27.09 -19.34
C ARG A 296 2.42 -27.07 -20.10
N GLU A 297 3.49 -26.52 -19.52
CA GLU A 297 4.83 -26.57 -20.10
C GLU A 297 5.38 -28.02 -20.11
N ASP A 298 5.04 -28.86 -19.12
CA ASP A 298 5.39 -30.29 -19.11
C ASP A 298 4.54 -31.13 -20.11
N GLU A 299 3.32 -30.69 -20.45
CA GLU A 299 2.45 -31.36 -21.45
C GLU A 299 2.83 -31.00 -22.91
N GLU A 300 3.48 -29.86 -23.16
CA GLU A 300 3.90 -29.42 -24.50
C GLU A 300 5.27 -29.97 -24.93
N ASP A 301 6.09 -30.48 -23.98
CA ASP A 301 7.40 -31.09 -24.26
C ASP A 301 7.36 -32.63 -24.51
N GLU A 302 6.18 -33.27 -24.42
CA GLU A 302 6.01 -34.72 -24.72
C GLU A 302 5.56 -35.02 -26.17
N HIS A 303 5.42 -34.01 -27.04
CA HIS A 303 4.80 -34.18 -28.37
C HIS A 303 5.72 -34.06 -29.59
N ASP A 304 7.01 -34.34 -29.46
CA ASP A 304 7.90 -34.58 -30.61
C ASP A 304 8.97 -35.65 -30.25
N GLU A 305 8.65 -36.93 -30.45
CA GLU A 305 9.51 -37.90 -31.15
C GLU A 305 8.82 -39.27 -31.36
N ASP A 306 8.66 -39.59 -32.65
CA ASP A 306 8.66 -40.90 -33.30
C ASP A 306 7.54 -41.95 -33.11
N THR A 307 6.81 -42.10 -34.22
CA THR A 307 6.17 -43.33 -34.65
C THR A 307 7.14 -44.52 -34.79
N ALA A 308 6.68 -45.64 -34.22
CA ALA A 308 6.85 -47.03 -34.65
C ALA A 308 8.10 -47.81 -34.21
N SER A 309 7.91 -48.65 -33.18
CA SER A 309 8.36 -50.05 -33.18
C SER A 309 7.71 -50.81 -32.01
N GLU A 310 6.78 -51.70 -32.34
CA GLU A 310 6.25 -52.75 -31.45
C GLU A 310 7.36 -53.69 -30.99
N HIS A 311 7.47 -53.98 -29.69
CA HIS A 311 7.21 -55.31 -29.12
C HIS A 311 7.52 -55.39 -27.62
N GLU A 312 6.56 -56.00 -26.91
CA GLU A 312 6.70 -56.85 -25.72
C GLU A 312 7.35 -56.33 -24.42
N GLY A 313 6.49 -56.27 -23.38
CA GLY A 313 6.72 -57.17 -22.24
C GLY A 313 6.97 -56.52 -20.87
N GLN A 314 5.99 -56.75 -19.98
CA GLN A 314 6.14 -56.91 -18.52
C GLN A 314 6.19 -55.66 -17.63
N ASN A 315 4.99 -55.18 -17.31
CA ASN A 315 4.43 -55.06 -15.95
C ASN A 315 5.41 -55.25 -14.76
N LYS A 316 5.84 -54.16 -14.10
CA LYS A 316 6.27 -54.14 -12.68
C LYS A 316 5.94 -52.82 -12.00
N GLU A 317 5.03 -52.87 -11.03
CA GLU A 317 4.76 -51.83 -10.02
C GLU A 317 6.05 -51.40 -9.27
N PRO A 318 6.21 -50.11 -8.92
CA PRO A 318 7.30 -49.69 -8.05
C PRO A 318 6.98 -49.87 -6.56
N ALA A 319 7.98 -50.36 -5.84
CA ALA A 319 7.93 -50.87 -4.47
C ALA A 319 7.62 -49.81 -3.38
N LYS A 320 6.72 -50.18 -2.46
CA LYS A 320 6.47 -49.49 -1.18
C LYS A 320 7.71 -49.52 -0.28
N LYS A 321 8.28 -48.33 0.03
CA LYS A 321 9.33 -48.18 1.05
C LYS A 321 8.80 -48.48 2.45
N LYS A 322 9.43 -49.46 3.11
CA LYS A 322 9.16 -49.90 4.50
C LYS A 322 9.54 -48.83 5.52
N ARG A 323 8.65 -48.61 6.49
CA ARG A 323 8.87 -47.93 7.78
C ARG A 323 9.98 -48.64 8.57
N LYS A 324 10.99 -47.91 9.05
CA LYS A 324 11.90 -48.36 10.12
C LYS A 324 11.24 -48.11 11.48
N LYS A 325 11.11 -49.18 12.28
CA LYS A 325 10.69 -49.17 13.68
C LYS A 325 11.95 -49.12 14.56
N ASN A 326 11.82 -48.41 15.69
CA ASN A 326 12.77 -48.30 16.78
C ASN A 326 13.38 -49.63 17.23
N LYS A 327 14.62 -49.54 17.71
CA LYS A 327 15.05 -50.30 18.89
C LYS A 327 15.84 -49.38 19.79
#